data_AF-A0A246JZ46-F1
#
_entry.id   AF-A0A246JZ46-F1
#
_cell.length_a   1.000
_cell.length_b   1.000
_cell.length_c   1.000
_cell.angle_alpha   90.00
_cell.angle_beta   90.00
_cell.angle_gamma   90.00
#
_symmetry.space_group_name_H-M   'P 1'
#
loop_
_entity.id
_entity.type
_entity.pdbx_description
1 polymer ?
#
loop_
_entity_poly.entity_id
_entity_poly.type
_entity_poly.pdbx_seq_one_letter_code
_entity_poly.pdbx_strand_id
1 'polypeptide(L)'
;MTKMGFGGGCHWCTEGVFQALRGVAQVDQGFVQSDAPADSWSEGVIVTFDRSIIPVATLCEVHLRTHSAARARSPRDKYRSAIYIFDESQRHEAEQEIARFAEGFGKPAHTQVLPFRGFKPSDERYQNYYRTDPSRPFCRRFIDPKLDYIRQHFSDVALPESNAVAEHAVDRGNVSQDRDSAAIMTDNSSSVETQSRTSP
;
A
#
# COMPACT_ATOMS: atom_id res chain seq x y z
N MET A 1 -10.46 6.21 17.89
CA MET A 1 -10.14 5.48 16.64
C MET A 1 -11.08 4.32 16.47
N THR A 2 -11.58 4.11 15.26
CA THR A 2 -12.51 3.03 14.87
C THR A 2 -11.80 2.03 13.95
N LYS A 3 -12.24 0.77 13.95
CA LYS A 3 -11.72 -0.28 13.05
C LYS A 3 -12.82 -0.83 12.14
N MET A 4 -12.44 -1.14 10.91
CA MET A 4 -13.23 -1.90 9.94
C MET A 4 -12.31 -2.78 9.09
N GLY A 5 -12.80 -3.93 8.65
CA GLY A 5 -12.06 -4.77 7.72
C GLY A 5 -12.60 -4.68 6.30
N PHE A 6 -11.74 -4.89 5.31
CA PHE A 6 -12.14 -4.88 3.89
C PHE A 6 -11.40 -5.98 3.12
N GLY A 7 -12.14 -6.75 2.32
CA GLY A 7 -11.64 -7.83 1.47
C GLY A 7 -12.32 -7.80 0.10
N GLY A 8 -11.61 -8.10 -0.98
CA GLY A 8 -12.21 -8.03 -2.33
C GLY A 8 -11.24 -8.26 -3.48
N GLY A 9 -10.08 -8.85 -3.20
CA GLY A 9 -8.95 -8.95 -4.12
C GLY A 9 -7.64 -9.09 -3.36
N CYS A 10 -6.53 -8.87 -4.05
CA CYS A 10 -5.20 -8.87 -3.46
C CYS A 10 -5.07 -7.80 -2.37
N HIS A 11 -4.66 -8.18 -1.16
CA HIS A 11 -4.56 -7.25 -0.03
C HIS A 11 -3.51 -6.14 -0.24
N TRP A 12 -2.49 -6.31 -1.10
CA TRP A 12 -1.52 -5.26 -1.42
C TRP A 12 -2.19 -4.07 -2.09
N CYS A 13 -3.16 -4.33 -2.96
CA CYS A 13 -3.91 -3.27 -3.62
C CYS A 13 -4.81 -2.55 -2.60
N THR A 14 -5.48 -3.32 -1.74
CA THR A 14 -6.39 -2.79 -0.72
C THR A 14 -5.62 -1.96 0.31
N GLU A 15 -4.44 -2.43 0.73
CA GLU A 15 -3.52 -1.72 1.62
C GLU A 15 -3.17 -0.35 1.03
N GLY A 16 -2.64 -0.33 -0.21
CA GLY A 16 -2.25 0.91 -0.88
C GLY A 16 -3.39 1.92 -1.01
N VAL A 17 -4.60 1.46 -1.37
CA VAL A 17 -5.78 2.32 -1.49
C VAL A 17 -6.14 3.00 -0.17
N PHE A 18 -6.26 2.25 0.93
CA PHE A 18 -6.64 2.84 2.21
C PHE A 18 -5.52 3.68 2.83
N GLN A 19 -4.26 3.32 2.59
CA GLN A 19 -3.09 4.09 3.03
C GLN A 19 -2.98 5.47 2.38
N ALA A 20 -3.70 5.70 1.27
CA ALA A 20 -3.74 6.97 0.56
C ALA A 20 -4.86 7.91 1.05
N LEU A 21 -5.58 7.56 2.12
CA LEU A 21 -6.71 8.35 2.63
C LEU A 21 -6.36 9.08 3.92
N ARG A 22 -6.68 10.37 3.96
CA ARG A 22 -6.67 11.22 5.15
C ARG A 22 -7.68 10.68 6.17
N GLY A 23 -7.28 10.66 7.44
CA GLY A 23 -8.09 10.10 8.51
C GLY A 23 -7.88 8.59 8.71
N VAL A 24 -7.24 7.88 7.77
CA VAL A 24 -6.73 6.53 8.01
C VAL A 24 -5.39 6.61 8.73
N ALA A 25 -5.32 6.03 9.93
CA ALA A 25 -4.12 6.04 10.75
C ALA A 25 -3.25 4.79 10.55
N GLN A 26 -3.88 3.63 10.32
CA GLN A 26 -3.16 2.37 10.16
C GLN A 26 -3.95 1.41 9.27
N VAL A 27 -3.23 0.62 8.48
CA VAL A 27 -3.80 -0.45 7.66
C VAL A 27 -2.97 -1.71 7.88
N ASP A 28 -3.57 -2.71 8.55
CA ASP A 28 -2.94 -4.01 8.79
C ASP A 28 -3.37 -4.97 7.69
N GLN A 29 -2.45 -5.40 6.82
CA GLN A 29 -2.78 -6.35 5.76
C GLN A 29 -2.51 -7.81 6.15
N GLY A 30 -3.34 -8.71 5.65
CA GLY A 30 -3.20 -10.12 5.93
C GLY A 30 -4.42 -10.92 5.52
N PHE A 31 -4.89 -11.76 6.43
CA PHE A 31 -6.01 -12.64 6.23
C PHE A 31 -7.07 -12.43 7.30
N VAL A 32 -8.32 -12.25 6.88
CA VAL A 32 -9.48 -12.01 7.75
C VAL A 32 -10.38 -13.24 7.77
N GLN A 33 -10.97 -13.52 8.92
CA GLN A 33 -11.94 -14.60 9.15
C GLN A 33 -13.25 -14.04 9.71
N SER A 34 -14.37 -14.69 9.37
CA SER A 34 -15.73 -14.36 9.82
C SER A 34 -16.44 -15.63 10.31
N ASP A 35 -17.72 -15.52 10.67
CA ASP A 35 -18.60 -16.67 10.92
C ASP A 35 -18.87 -17.48 9.65
N ALA A 36 -19.25 -18.75 9.82
CA ALA A 36 -19.65 -19.62 8.72
C ALA A 36 -20.84 -19.00 7.93
N PRO A 37 -20.87 -19.14 6.59
CA PRO A 37 -19.98 -19.94 5.75
C PRO A 37 -18.66 -19.24 5.34
N ALA A 38 -18.38 -18.04 5.87
CA ALA A 38 -17.18 -17.24 5.58
C ALA A 38 -16.07 -17.44 6.63
N ASP A 39 -16.03 -18.61 7.23
CA ASP A 39 -15.07 -19.04 8.25
C ASP A 39 -13.70 -19.43 7.68
N SER A 40 -13.50 -19.36 6.36
CA SER A 40 -12.17 -19.48 5.77
C SER A 40 -11.37 -18.17 5.90
N TRP A 41 -10.05 -18.28 5.92
CA TRP A 41 -9.15 -17.13 5.81
C TRP A 41 -9.20 -16.55 4.38
N SER A 42 -9.51 -15.26 4.25
CA SER A 42 -9.47 -14.51 2.97
C SER A 42 -8.49 -13.36 3.08
N GLU A 43 -7.88 -12.97 1.96
CA GLU A 43 -7.11 -11.73 1.92
C GLU A 43 -7.99 -10.53 2.22
N GLY A 44 -7.47 -9.67 3.08
CA GLY A 44 -8.09 -8.41 3.44
C GLY A 44 -7.17 -7.55 4.29
N VAL A 45 -7.70 -6.41 4.69
CA VAL A 45 -7.02 -5.46 5.57
C VAL A 45 -7.91 -5.11 6.75
N ILE A 46 -7.31 -4.75 7.88
CA ILE A 46 -7.96 -4.03 8.97
C ILE A 46 -7.52 -2.58 8.92
N VAL A 47 -8.49 -1.67 8.78
CA VAL A 47 -8.27 -0.23 8.70
C VAL A 47 -8.62 0.39 10.04
N THR A 48 -7.66 1.10 10.64
CA THR A 48 -7.87 1.94 11.83
C THR A 48 -7.94 3.40 11.40
N PHE A 49 -9.02 4.08 11.74
CA PHE A 49 -9.32 5.42 11.23
C PHE A 49 -10.04 6.33 12.25
N ASP A 50 -10.04 7.63 11.96
CA ASP A 50 -10.80 8.65 12.69
C ASP A 50 -12.11 8.96 11.96
N ARG A 51 -13.24 8.58 12.57
CA ARG A 51 -14.59 8.83 12.02
C ARG A 51 -14.93 10.31 11.87
N SER A 52 -14.27 11.20 12.61
CA SER A 52 -14.48 12.64 12.49
C SER A 52 -13.82 13.25 11.25
N ILE A 53 -12.85 12.54 10.65
CA ILE A 53 -12.13 12.97 9.44
C ILE A 53 -12.63 12.19 8.22
N ILE A 54 -12.79 10.87 8.33
CA ILE A 54 -13.29 10.01 7.25
C ILE A 54 -14.44 9.13 7.75
N PRO A 55 -15.68 9.38 7.28
CA PRO A 55 -16.84 8.57 7.65
C PRO A 55 -16.72 7.12 7.18
N VAL A 56 -17.44 6.21 7.87
CA VAL A 56 -17.58 4.80 7.46
C VAL A 56 -18.10 4.70 6.03
N ALA A 57 -19.12 5.50 5.70
CA ALA A 57 -19.70 5.56 4.36
C ALA A 57 -18.64 5.77 3.26
N THR A 58 -17.73 6.73 3.46
CA THR A 58 -16.65 7.02 2.50
C THR A 58 -15.69 5.84 2.36
N LEU A 59 -15.32 5.16 3.44
CA LEU A 59 -14.46 3.96 3.37
C LEU A 59 -15.14 2.81 2.63
N CYS A 60 -16.43 2.59 2.87
CA CYS A 60 -17.23 1.60 2.17
C CYS A 60 -17.33 1.92 0.68
N GLU A 61 -17.59 3.17 0.31
CA GLU A 61 -17.65 3.57 -1.10
C GLU A 61 -16.28 3.40 -1.78
N VAL A 62 -15.20 3.88 -1.16
CA VAL A 62 -13.83 3.68 -1.65
C VAL A 62 -13.56 2.19 -1.91
N HIS A 63 -13.92 1.33 -0.96
CA HIS A 63 -13.79 -0.11 -1.14
C HIS A 63 -14.54 -0.58 -2.38
N LEU A 64 -15.85 -0.30 -2.47
CA LEU A 64 -16.73 -0.75 -3.55
C LEU A 64 -16.28 -0.26 -4.94
N ARG A 65 -15.72 0.94 -5.03
CA ARG A 65 -15.20 1.52 -6.28
C ARG A 65 -13.84 0.98 -6.71
N THR A 66 -13.04 0.47 -5.79
CA THR A 66 -11.63 0.06 -6.06
C THR A 66 -11.39 -1.45 -6.07
N HIS A 67 -12.45 -2.26 -5.95
CA HIS A 67 -12.41 -3.70 -6.15
C HIS A 67 -13.56 -4.18 -7.04
N SER A 68 -13.57 -5.48 -7.41
CA SER A 68 -14.61 -6.05 -8.26
C SER A 68 -15.91 -6.38 -7.48
N ALA A 69 -16.58 -5.36 -6.93
CA ALA A 69 -17.79 -5.52 -6.11
C ALA A 69 -18.96 -6.21 -6.84
N ALA A 70 -19.08 -6.03 -8.15
CA ALA A 70 -20.13 -6.64 -8.98
C ALA A 70 -19.83 -8.09 -9.42
N ARG A 71 -18.71 -8.68 -9.00
CA ARG A 71 -18.40 -10.08 -9.30
C ARG A 71 -18.77 -10.95 -8.09
N ALA A 72 -19.73 -11.85 -8.28
CA ALA A 72 -20.04 -12.88 -7.29
C ALA A 72 -18.83 -13.78 -7.03
N ARG A 73 -18.56 -14.03 -5.76
CA ARG A 73 -17.52 -14.95 -5.27
C ARG A 73 -18.11 -15.82 -4.16
N SER A 74 -17.54 -17.00 -3.97
CA SER A 74 -17.93 -17.85 -2.83
C SER A 74 -17.58 -17.15 -1.50
N PRO A 75 -18.40 -17.31 -0.43
CA PRO A 75 -18.03 -16.86 0.91
C PRO A 75 -16.69 -17.45 1.39
N ARG A 76 -16.28 -18.61 0.84
CA ARG A 76 -15.03 -19.29 1.16
C ARG A 76 -13.84 -18.87 0.29
N ASP A 77 -14.04 -17.98 -0.68
CA ASP A 77 -13.02 -17.54 -1.63
C ASP A 77 -11.87 -16.79 -0.93
N LYS A 78 -10.64 -16.99 -1.41
CA LYS A 78 -9.42 -16.30 -0.93
C LYS A 78 -9.50 -14.78 -1.14
N TYR A 79 -10.30 -14.32 -2.09
CA TYR A 79 -10.48 -12.93 -2.47
C TYR A 79 -11.95 -12.49 -2.36
N ARG A 80 -12.70 -13.04 -1.39
CA ARG A 80 -14.13 -12.74 -1.24
C ARG A 80 -14.34 -11.23 -1.09
N SER A 81 -15.41 -10.74 -1.69
CA SER A 81 -15.83 -9.34 -1.56
C SER A 81 -16.59 -9.18 -0.25
N ALA A 82 -16.00 -8.48 0.72
CA ALA A 82 -16.56 -8.34 2.05
C ALA A 82 -16.11 -7.05 2.77
N ILE A 83 -17.04 -6.49 3.54
CA ILE A 83 -16.81 -5.48 4.57
C ILE A 83 -16.97 -6.19 5.91
N TYR A 84 -15.93 -6.16 6.74
CA TYR A 84 -15.93 -6.80 8.05
C TYR A 84 -16.20 -5.77 9.14
N ILE A 85 -17.29 -5.96 9.88
CA ILE A 85 -17.70 -5.08 10.97
C ILE A 85 -17.13 -5.55 12.31
N PHE A 86 -16.68 -4.60 13.13
CA PHE A 86 -16.24 -4.81 14.51
C PHE A 86 -17.34 -4.51 15.52
N ASP A 87 -18.36 -3.76 15.10
CA ASP A 87 -19.52 -3.41 15.90
C ASP A 87 -20.78 -3.41 15.03
N GLU A 88 -21.93 -3.76 15.61
CA GLU A 88 -23.18 -3.90 14.89
C GLU A 88 -23.69 -2.55 14.32
N SER A 89 -23.34 -1.42 14.94
CA SER A 89 -23.69 -0.09 14.41
C SER A 89 -23.12 0.16 13.00
N GLN A 90 -22.01 -0.49 12.65
CA GLN A 90 -21.36 -0.35 11.34
C GLN A 90 -22.12 -1.09 10.23
N ARG A 91 -22.96 -2.08 10.58
CA ARG A 91 -23.69 -2.90 9.61
C ARG A 91 -24.56 -2.03 8.71
N HIS A 92 -25.38 -1.19 9.32
CA HIS A 92 -26.35 -0.39 8.60
C HIS A 92 -25.67 0.56 7.61
N GLU A 93 -24.60 1.24 8.03
CA GLU A 93 -23.82 2.13 7.16
C GLU A 93 -23.22 1.36 5.97
N ALA A 94 -22.65 0.17 6.21
CA ALA A 94 -22.07 -0.66 5.14
C ALA A 94 -23.13 -1.18 4.15
N GLU A 95 -24.26 -1.68 4.64
CA GLU A 95 -25.36 -2.18 3.81
C GLU A 95 -25.99 -1.07 2.96
N GLN A 96 -26.14 0.14 3.53
CA GLN A 96 -26.61 1.31 2.80
C GLN A 96 -25.66 1.69 1.66
N GLU A 97 -24.35 1.71 1.88
CA GLU A 97 -23.41 2.03 0.81
C GLU A 97 -23.35 0.98 -0.30
N ILE A 98 -23.48 -0.30 0.06
CA ILE A 98 -23.59 -1.38 -0.93
C ILE A 98 -24.83 -1.17 -1.81
N ALA A 99 -25.97 -0.81 -1.21
CA ALA A 99 -27.21 -0.53 -1.94
C ALA A 99 -27.07 0.70 -2.85
N ARG A 100 -26.54 1.82 -2.33
CA ARG A 100 -26.27 3.04 -3.11
C ARG A 100 -25.35 2.78 -4.29
N PHE A 101 -24.27 2.03 -4.06
CA PHE A 101 -23.33 1.65 -5.12
C PHE A 101 -24.02 0.80 -6.19
N ALA A 102 -24.81 -0.20 -5.81
CA ALA A 102 -25.50 -1.07 -6.76
C ALA A 102 -26.50 -0.29 -7.63
N GLU A 103 -27.24 0.64 -7.04
CA GLU A 103 -28.16 1.54 -7.74
C GLU A 103 -27.41 2.41 -8.76
N GLY A 104 -26.35 3.10 -8.33
CA GLY A 104 -25.57 3.97 -9.22
C GLY A 104 -24.77 3.22 -10.29
N PHE A 105 -24.37 1.97 -10.04
CA PHE A 105 -23.60 1.15 -10.99
C PHE A 105 -24.49 0.38 -11.98
N GLY A 106 -25.80 0.28 -11.73
CA GLY A 106 -26.76 -0.43 -12.59
C GLY A 106 -26.55 -1.95 -12.63
N LYS A 107 -25.80 -2.52 -11.68
CA LYS A 107 -25.57 -3.96 -11.52
C LYS A 107 -25.57 -4.33 -10.04
N PRO A 108 -25.97 -5.57 -9.68
CA PRO A 108 -25.89 -6.03 -8.30
C PRO A 108 -24.47 -5.94 -7.75
N ALA A 109 -24.35 -5.47 -6.51
CA ALA A 109 -23.15 -5.64 -5.71
C ALA A 109 -23.22 -6.96 -4.95
N HIS A 110 -22.14 -7.74 -4.99
CA HIS A 110 -22.04 -9.02 -4.29
C HIS A 110 -21.16 -8.94 -3.04
N THR A 111 -20.81 -7.73 -2.61
CA THR A 111 -20.08 -7.47 -1.37
C THR A 111 -20.91 -7.85 -0.17
N GLN A 112 -20.32 -8.62 0.75
CA GLN A 112 -20.99 -9.09 1.96
C GLN A 112 -20.66 -8.20 3.16
N VAL A 113 -21.60 -8.02 4.09
CA VAL A 113 -21.34 -7.39 5.39
C VAL A 113 -21.25 -8.48 6.45
N LEU A 114 -20.02 -8.72 6.91
CA LEU A 114 -19.65 -9.88 7.72
C LEU A 114 -19.12 -9.45 9.10
N PRO A 115 -19.42 -10.16 10.19
CA PRO A 115 -18.79 -9.88 11.47
C PRO A 115 -17.30 -10.28 11.46
N PHE A 116 -16.44 -9.44 12.03
CA PHE A 116 -15.04 -9.76 12.25
C PHE A 116 -14.89 -10.84 13.33
N ARG A 117 -14.08 -11.87 13.05
CA ARG A 117 -13.78 -12.95 14.01
C ARG A 117 -12.30 -13.21 14.23
N GLY A 118 -11.47 -12.98 13.23
CA GLY A 118 -10.04 -13.22 13.36
C GLY A 118 -9.23 -12.50 12.30
N PHE A 119 -7.97 -12.23 12.64
CA PHE A 119 -6.98 -11.66 11.73
C PHE A 119 -5.65 -12.37 11.88
N LYS A 120 -5.02 -12.69 10.76
CA LYS A 120 -3.65 -13.18 10.69
C LYS A 120 -2.84 -12.22 9.81
N PRO A 121 -1.86 -11.49 10.36
CA PRO A 121 -1.07 -10.56 9.56
C PRO A 121 -0.24 -11.31 8.49
N SER A 122 -0.01 -10.64 7.37
CA SER A 122 1.02 -11.06 6.44
C SER A 122 2.42 -10.89 7.06
N ASP A 123 3.36 -11.74 6.62
CA ASP A 123 4.79 -11.58 6.91
C ASP A 123 5.24 -10.15 6.60
N GLU A 124 6.08 -9.57 7.46
CA GLU A 124 6.50 -8.16 7.43
C GLU A 124 7.06 -7.75 6.08
N ARG A 125 7.78 -8.65 5.40
CA ARG A 125 8.36 -8.39 4.07
C ARG A 125 7.31 -8.11 2.98
N TYR A 126 6.04 -8.44 3.21
CA TYR A 126 4.96 -8.15 2.28
C TYR A 126 4.21 -6.87 2.61
N GLN A 127 4.31 -6.38 3.86
CA GLN A 127 3.62 -5.18 4.33
C GLN A 127 4.16 -3.92 3.63
N ASN A 128 3.30 -2.91 3.49
CA ASN A 128 3.64 -1.67 2.78
C ASN A 128 4.13 -1.94 1.34
N TYR A 129 3.50 -2.89 0.65
CA TYR A 129 3.99 -3.36 -0.66
C TYR A 129 4.11 -2.21 -1.67
N TYR A 130 3.13 -1.31 -1.69
CA TYR A 130 3.17 -0.15 -2.57
C TYR A 130 4.24 0.86 -2.13
N ARG A 131 4.25 1.25 -0.84
CA ARG A 131 5.15 2.26 -0.29
C ARG A 131 6.62 1.88 -0.38
N THR A 132 6.94 0.58 -0.37
CA THR A 132 8.33 0.10 -0.44
C THR A 132 8.95 0.27 -1.83
N ASP A 133 8.18 0.07 -2.90
CA ASP A 133 8.61 0.34 -4.28
C ASP A 133 7.39 0.48 -5.21
N PRO A 134 6.90 1.72 -5.41
CA PRO A 134 5.80 2.00 -6.32
C PRO A 134 6.11 1.68 -7.79
N SER A 135 7.38 1.58 -8.17
CA SER A 135 7.79 1.38 -9.57
C SER A 135 7.60 -0.06 -10.06
N ARG A 136 7.32 -1.00 -9.16
CA ARG A 136 7.10 -2.42 -9.52
C ARG A 136 6.03 -2.54 -10.61
N PRO A 137 6.21 -3.42 -11.62
CA PRO A 137 5.20 -3.62 -12.67
C PRO A 137 3.82 -3.97 -12.12
N PHE A 138 3.75 -4.70 -11.00
CA PHE A 138 2.50 -5.00 -10.31
C PHE A 138 1.79 -3.73 -9.81
N CYS A 139 2.52 -2.82 -9.14
CA CYS A 139 2.00 -1.55 -8.64
C CYS A 139 1.43 -0.72 -9.78
N ARG A 140 2.23 -0.51 -10.85
CA ARG A 140 1.81 0.22 -12.06
C ARG A 140 0.58 -0.37 -12.72
N ARG A 141 0.46 -1.70 -12.73
CA ARG A 141 -0.65 -2.38 -13.43
C ARG A 141 -1.94 -2.42 -12.62
N PHE A 142 -1.87 -2.52 -11.30
CA PHE A 142 -3.02 -2.87 -10.45
C PHE A 142 -3.30 -1.90 -9.30
N ILE A 143 -2.31 -1.14 -8.84
CA ILE A 143 -2.46 -0.21 -7.70
C ILE A 143 -2.58 1.22 -8.21
N ASP A 144 -1.69 1.68 -9.09
CA ASP A 144 -1.70 3.05 -9.62
C ASP A 144 -3.07 3.45 -10.20
N PRO A 145 -3.75 2.64 -11.05
CA PRO A 145 -5.06 3.01 -11.56
C PRO A 145 -6.13 3.20 -10.47
N LYS A 146 -5.96 2.53 -9.32
CA LYS A 146 -6.87 2.69 -8.18
C LYS A 146 -6.55 3.96 -7.41
N LEU A 147 -5.27 4.29 -7.23
CA LEU A 147 -4.85 5.52 -6.58
C LEU A 147 -5.23 6.76 -7.39
N ASP A 148 -5.12 6.68 -8.72
CA ASP A 148 -5.60 7.72 -9.62
C ASP A 148 -7.11 7.92 -9.48
N TYR A 149 -7.87 6.84 -9.40
CA TYR A 149 -9.30 6.90 -9.11
C TYR A 149 -9.58 7.59 -7.76
N ILE A 150 -8.82 7.27 -6.70
CA ILE A 150 -8.96 7.93 -5.40
C ILE A 150 -8.70 9.43 -5.49
N ARG A 151 -7.64 9.84 -6.18
CA ARG A 151 -7.30 11.27 -6.32
C ARG A 151 -8.34 12.03 -7.12
N GLN A 152 -8.91 11.40 -8.15
CA GLN A 152 -9.89 12.03 -9.02
C GLN A 152 -11.27 12.14 -8.36
N HIS A 153 -11.70 11.12 -7.60
CA HIS A 153 -13.08 11.01 -7.12
C HIS A 153 -13.25 11.20 -5.61
N PHE A 154 -12.16 11.16 -4.85
CA PHE A 154 -12.16 11.33 -3.39
C PHE A 154 -11.10 12.36 -2.95
N SER A 155 -10.89 13.42 -3.76
CA SER A 155 -9.85 14.44 -3.55
C SER A 155 -9.86 15.09 -2.16
N ASP A 156 -11.05 15.24 -1.57
CA ASP A 156 -11.21 15.87 -0.24
C ASP A 156 -10.57 15.05 0.88
N VAL A 157 -10.53 13.73 0.71
CA VAL A 157 -9.94 12.78 1.65
C VAL A 157 -8.69 12.10 1.10
N ALA A 158 -8.29 12.34 -0.14
CA ALA A 158 -7.03 11.82 -0.66
C ALA A 158 -5.83 12.55 -0.03
N LEU A 159 -4.77 11.79 0.27
CA LEU A 159 -3.46 12.35 0.57
C LEU A 159 -2.81 12.82 -0.74
N PRO A 160 -2.01 13.92 -0.70
CA PRO A 160 -1.23 14.33 -1.85
C PRO A 160 -0.25 13.22 -2.24
N GLU A 161 0.14 13.15 -3.52
CA GLU A 161 1.24 12.29 -3.90
C GLU A 161 2.48 12.66 -3.08
N SER A 162 3.03 11.69 -2.36
CA SER A 162 4.37 11.85 -1.82
C SER A 162 5.31 11.97 -3.03
N ASN A 163 5.99 13.11 -3.19
CA ASN A 163 7.09 13.26 -4.13
C ASN A 163 8.25 12.34 -3.70
N ALA A 164 8.11 11.03 -3.88
CA ALA A 164 9.13 10.03 -3.58
C ALA A 164 10.27 10.04 -4.61
N VAL A 165 10.44 11.14 -5.35
CA VAL A 165 11.53 11.37 -6.31
C VAL A 165 12.57 12.36 -5.76
N ALA A 166 12.35 12.98 -4.59
CA ALA A 166 13.19 14.09 -4.12
C ALA A 166 14.25 13.75 -3.04
N GLU A 167 14.43 12.49 -2.61
CA GLU A 167 15.37 12.15 -1.51
C GLU A 167 16.47 11.14 -1.86
N HIS A 168 16.83 10.97 -3.14
CA HIS A 168 18.01 10.16 -3.53
C HIS A 168 18.98 10.88 -4.48
N ALA A 169 18.90 12.21 -4.58
CA ALA A 169 19.79 13.01 -5.41
C ALA A 169 20.54 14.08 -4.59
N VAL A 170 21.20 13.68 -3.50
CA VAL A 170 22.29 14.46 -2.92
C VAL A 170 23.36 13.50 -2.41
N ASP A 171 24.33 13.15 -3.27
CA ASP A 171 25.75 13.17 -2.92
C ASP A 171 26.60 12.79 -4.15
N ARG A 172 26.84 13.79 -5.01
CA ARG A 172 28.07 13.83 -5.83
C ARG A 172 28.49 15.28 -6.00
N GLY A 173 29.40 15.69 -5.11
CA GLY A 173 30.39 16.72 -5.40
C GLY A 173 30.17 18.04 -4.70
N ASN A 174 30.84 18.23 -3.56
CA ASN A 174 31.76 19.36 -3.41
C ASN A 174 32.70 19.12 -2.21
N VAL A 175 33.96 18.74 -2.46
CA VAL A 175 35.06 18.96 -1.51
C VAL A 175 35.98 19.98 -2.15
N SER A 176 35.82 21.24 -1.78
CA SER A 176 36.88 22.24 -1.85
C SER A 176 37.51 22.35 -0.47
N GLN A 177 38.82 22.12 -0.38
CA GLN A 177 39.64 22.87 0.55
C GLN A 177 41.09 22.87 0.05
N ASP A 178 41.54 24.08 -0.26
CA ASP A 178 42.90 24.50 -0.56
C ASP A 178 43.89 24.08 0.52
N ARG A 179 45.13 23.75 0.12
CA ARG A 179 46.37 24.19 0.81
C ARG A 179 47.53 24.36 -0.16
N ASP A 180 47.99 25.61 -0.20
CA ASP A 180 49.36 26.11 -0.22
C ASP A 180 50.34 25.79 -1.37
N SER A 181 50.86 26.90 -1.91
CA SER A 181 51.97 27.03 -2.85
C SER A 181 53.33 27.02 -2.15
N ALA A 182 54.37 26.42 -2.76
CA ALA A 182 55.66 27.07 -3.10
C ALA A 182 56.81 26.07 -3.42
N ALA A 183 57.60 26.45 -4.45
CA ALA A 183 59.04 26.15 -4.75
C ALA A 183 59.43 24.70 -5.16
N ILE A 184 59.85 24.39 -6.40
CA ILE A 184 61.08 24.72 -7.20
C ILE A 184 62.29 23.77 -6.95
N MET A 185 62.82 23.20 -8.05
CA MET A 185 64.13 22.48 -8.28
C MET A 185 64.28 21.07 -7.68
N THR A 186 64.88 20.02 -8.28
CA THR A 186 65.73 19.79 -9.47
C THR A 186 65.91 18.27 -9.70
N ASP A 187 66.16 17.88 -10.97
CA ASP A 187 66.99 16.78 -11.52
C ASP A 187 67.07 15.35 -10.94
N ASN A 188 66.74 14.40 -11.83
CA ASN A 188 67.57 13.33 -12.42
C ASN A 188 68.44 12.42 -11.50
N SER A 189 68.13 11.11 -11.48
CA SER A 189 69.06 10.05 -11.89
C SER A 189 68.49 8.63 -11.68
N SER A 190 68.47 7.89 -12.79
CA SER A 190 68.72 6.45 -12.96
C SER A 190 69.16 5.61 -11.75
N SER A 191 68.57 4.41 -11.60
CA SER A 191 69.31 3.14 -11.63
C SER A 191 68.40 1.93 -11.84
N VAL A 192 68.87 1.06 -12.72
CA VAL A 192 68.40 -0.28 -13.08
C VAL A 192 68.87 -1.26 -12.01
N GLU A 193 68.03 -2.22 -11.61
CA GLU A 193 68.55 -3.55 -11.28
C GLU A 193 67.51 -4.66 -11.47
N THR A 194 68.01 -5.74 -12.05
CA THR A 194 67.36 -6.89 -12.66
C THR A 194 67.37 -8.12 -11.75
N GLN A 195 66.40 -9.03 -11.97
CA GLN A 195 66.50 -10.49 -11.82
C GLN A 195 66.58 -11.03 -10.37
N SER A 196 66.12 -12.23 -9.98
CA SER A 196 65.60 -13.44 -10.64
C SER A 196 65.20 -14.46 -9.54
N ARG A 197 64.60 -15.59 -9.98
CA ARG A 197 64.51 -16.94 -9.34
C ARG A 197 63.10 -17.34 -8.88
N THR A 198 62.33 -18.13 -9.64
CA THR A 198 62.35 -19.60 -9.91
C THR A 198 61.90 -20.48 -8.73
N SER A 199 60.73 -21.11 -8.95
CA SER A 199 60.20 -22.48 -8.67
C SER A 199 60.84 -23.38 -7.59
N PRO A 200 60.09 -24.36 -7.05
CA PRO A 200 59.57 -25.52 -7.80
C PRO A 200 58.06 -25.48 -8.09
#